data_AF-A0AAD5DIV3-F1
#
_entry.id   AF-A0AAD5DIV3-F1
#
_cell.length_a   1.000
_cell.length_b   1.000
_cell.length_c   1.000
_cell.angle_alpha   90.00
_cell.angle_beta   90.00
_cell.angle_gamma   90.00
#
_symmetry.space_group_name_H-M   'P 1'
#
loop_
_entity.id
_entity.type
_entity.pdbx_description
1 polymer ?
#
loop_
_entity_poly.entity_id
_entity_poly.type
_entity_poly.pdbx_seq_one_letter_code
_entity_poly.pdbx_strand_id
1 'polypeptide(L)' 'MVAAGTVPVTPPVPEALFQPLALALLISGLLASGSFFVREELSTGRRRGLPEEVMLAGVAATCLGFGTVFLLLACGVYLG' A
#
# COMPACT_ATOMS: atom_id res chain seq x y z
N MET A 1 41.25 21.04 -3.21
CA MET A 1 40.17 20.71 -2.25
C MET A 1 39.47 19.46 -2.76
N VAL A 2 39.80 18.30 -2.19
CA VAL A 2 39.15 17.01 -2.48
C VAL A 2 37.94 16.92 -1.57
N ALA A 3 36.73 16.95 -2.13
CA ALA A 3 35.52 16.68 -1.36
C ALA A 3 35.58 15.21 -0.89
N ALA A 4 35.38 15.00 0.41
CA ALA A 4 35.36 13.69 1.04
C ALA A 4 34.44 12.73 0.27
N GLY A 5 34.88 11.46 0.15
CA GLY A 5 34.26 10.42 -0.67
C GLY A 5 32.73 10.43 -0.64
N THR A 6 32.13 10.72 -1.78
CA THR A 6 30.69 10.60 -1.99
C THR A 6 30.37 9.11 -2.07
N VAL A 7 29.90 8.52 -0.97
CA VAL A 7 29.23 7.23 -1.04
C VAL A 7 28.04 7.41 -1.99
N PRO A 8 27.97 6.70 -3.13
CA PRO A 8 26.82 6.79 -4.00
C PRO A 8 25.60 6.40 -3.16
N VAL A 9 24.65 7.32 -3.03
CA VAL A 9 23.37 7.05 -2.36
C VAL A 9 22.59 6.16 -3.31
N THR A 10 22.84 4.86 -3.23
CA THR A 10 22.04 3.87 -3.92
C THR A 10 20.66 3.88 -3.27
N PRO A 11 19.57 4.06 -4.04
CA PRO A 11 18.24 4.01 -3.46
C PRO A 11 18.02 2.63 -2.81
N PRO A 12 17.36 2.56 -1.64
CA PRO A 12 17.14 1.31 -0.92
C PRO A 12 16.26 0.32 -1.69
N VAL A 13 15.55 0.80 -2.72
CA VAL A 13 14.68 0.00 -3.58
C VAL A 13 14.99 0.31 -5.06
N PRO A 14 15.27 -0.72 -5.89
CA PRO A 14 15.41 -0.57 -7.33
C PRO A 14 14.13 -0.04 -7.99
N GLU A 15 14.29 0.88 -8.93
CA GLU A 15 13.18 1.48 -9.69
C GLU A 15 12.32 0.44 -10.44
N ALA A 16 12.94 -0.65 -10.89
CA ALA A 16 12.26 -1.76 -11.54
C ALA A 16 11.22 -2.47 -10.64
N LEU A 17 11.31 -2.31 -9.31
CA LEU A 17 10.41 -2.94 -8.35
C LEU A 17 9.22 -2.04 -7.96
N PHE A 18 9.23 -0.74 -8.28
CA PHE A 18 8.13 0.16 -7.91
C PHE A 18 6.79 -0.27 -8.50
N GLN A 19 6.78 -0.60 -9.79
CA GLN A 19 5.57 -0.99 -10.51
C GLN A 19 4.97 -2.34 -10.05
N PRO A 20 5.74 -3.44 -9.92
CA PRO A 20 5.18 -4.69 -9.41
C PRO A 20 4.76 -4.59 -7.93
N LEU A 21 5.46 -3.82 -7.09
CA LEU A 21 5.07 -3.59 -5.70
C LEU A 21 3.78 -2.78 -5.60
N ALA A 22 3.63 -1.71 -6.40
CA ALA A 22 2.40 -0.93 -6.46
C ALA A 22 1.19 -1.80 -6.80
N LEU A 23 1.30 -2.62 -7.85
CA LEU A 23 0.24 -3.53 -8.27
C LEU A 23 -0.11 -4.56 -7.20
N ALA A 24 0.90 -5.19 -6.57
CA ALA A 24 0.67 -6.19 -5.52
C ALA A 24 -0.06 -5.59 -4.30
N LEU A 25 0.36 -4.40 -3.86
CA LEU A 25 -0.24 -3.69 -2.73
C LEU A 25 -1.66 -3.20 -3.05
N LEU A 26 -1.87 -2.64 -4.24
CA LEU A 26 -3.19 -2.18 -4.66
C LEU A 26 -4.18 -3.32 -4.83
N ILE A 27 -3.79 -4.42 -5.49
CA ILE A 27 -4.67 -5.58 -5.68
C ILE A 27 -5.06 -6.20 -4.34
N SER A 28 -4.09 -6.46 -3.47
CA SER A 28 -4.36 -7.03 -2.14
C SER A 28 -5.20 -6.09 -1.26
N GLY A 29 -4.92 -4.79 -1.29
CA GLY A 29 -5.69 -3.77 -0.59
C GLY A 29 -7.13 -3.65 -1.10
N LEU A 30 -7.35 -3.66 -2.42
CA LEU A 30 -8.67 -3.60 -3.04
C LEU A 30 -9.50 -4.85 -2.73
N LEU A 31 -8.90 -6.04 -2.77
CA LEU A 31 -9.57 -7.30 -2.41
C LEU A 31 -9.99 -7.30 -0.93
N ALA A 32 -9.12 -6.81 -0.04
CA ALA A 32 -9.43 -6.71 1.38
C ALA A 32 -10.55 -5.68 1.64
N SER A 33 -10.49 -4.50 1.01
CA SER A 33 -11.57 -3.50 1.11
C SER A 33 -12.89 -4.01 0.55
N GLY A 34 -12.87 -4.66 -0.63
CA GLY A 34 -14.08 -5.25 -1.23
C GLY A 34 -14.69 -6.34 -0.36
N SER A 35 -13.87 -7.15 0.31
CA SER A 35 -14.32 -8.17 1.25
C SER A 35 -15.00 -7.55 2.49
N PHE A 36 -14.53 -6.38 2.95
CA PHE A 36 -15.17 -5.63 4.03
C PHE A 36 -16.53 -5.07 3.58
N PHE A 37 -16.59 -4.39 2.42
CA PHE A 37 -17.85 -3.88 1.86
C PHE A 37 -18.87 -5.01 1.72
N VAL A 38 -18.52 -6.11 1.03
CA VAL A 38 -19.42 -7.25 0.85
C VAL A 38 -19.91 -7.84 2.19
N ARG A 39 -19.07 -7.87 3.23
CA ARG A 39 -19.47 -8.31 4.58
C ARG A 39 -20.38 -7.31 5.28
N GLU A 40 -20.18 -6.01 5.08
CA GLU A 40 -21.00 -4.94 5.66
C GLU A 40 -22.39 -4.87 4.97
N GLU A 41 -22.45 -4.83 3.62
CA GLU A 41 -23.71 -4.69 2.89
C GLU A 41 -24.63 -5.93 2.99
N LEU A 42 -24.06 -7.13 3.16
CA LEU A 42 -24.79 -8.40 3.15
C LEU A 42 -24.95 -9.05 4.53
N SER A 43 -24.29 -8.54 5.58
CA SER A 43 -24.45 -9.10 6.93
C SER A 43 -25.80 -8.68 7.53
N THR A 44 -26.80 -9.50 7.24
CA THR A 44 -28.06 -9.54 7.97
C THR A 44 -27.80 -10.06 9.38
N GLY A 45 -27.45 -9.16 10.30
CA GLY A 45 -27.66 -9.34 11.73
C GLY A 45 -26.62 -10.13 12.52
N ARG A 46 -25.45 -10.50 11.96
CA ARG A 46 -24.39 -11.16 12.74
C ARG A 46 -23.23 -10.21 12.99
N ARG A 47 -23.37 -9.38 14.04
CA ARG A 47 -22.27 -8.58 14.63
C ARG A 47 -21.15 -9.51 15.09
N ARG A 48 -20.22 -9.83 14.19
CA ARG A 48 -18.86 -10.25 14.58
C ARG A 48 -18.13 -9.01 15.09
N GLY A 49 -17.13 -9.20 15.94
CA GLY A 49 -16.55 -8.10 16.72
C GLY A 49 -16.02 -6.98 15.82
N LEU A 50 -16.63 -5.79 15.93
CA LEU A 50 -16.14 -4.49 15.44
C LEU A 50 -14.59 -4.35 15.49
N PRO A 51 -13.88 -4.73 16.56
CA PRO A 51 -12.42 -4.61 16.59
C PRO A 51 -11.68 -5.44 15.52
N GLU A 52 -12.12 -6.68 15.24
CA GLU A 52 -11.46 -7.52 14.23
C GLU A 52 -11.70 -6.99 12.80
N GLU A 53 -12.90 -6.47 12.55
CA GLU A 53 -13.24 -5.89 11.25
C GLU A 53 -12.52 -4.56 11.03
N VAL A 54 -12.36 -3.74 12.07
CA VAL A 54 -11.53 -2.52 12.02
C VAL A 54 -10.05 -2.85 11.84
N MET A 55 -9.53 -3.92 12.45
CA MET A 55 -8.16 -4.36 12.20
C MET A 55 -7.95 -4.79 10.74
N LEU A 56 -8.89 -5.56 10.18
CA LEU A 56 -8.83 -5.95 8.77
C LEU A 56 -8.92 -4.74 7.82
N ALA A 57 -9.86 -3.82 8.09
CA ALA A 57 -10.01 -2.58 7.33
C ALA A 57 -8.77 -1.68 7.47
N GLY A 58 -8.14 -1.63 8.65
CA GLY A 58 -6.90 -0.92 8.89
C GLY A 58 -5.74 -1.50 8.08
N VAL A 59 -5.59 -2.83 8.06
CA VAL A 59 -4.58 -3.50 7.22
C VAL A 59 -4.84 -3.22 5.74
N ALA A 60 -6.11 -3.27 5.29
CA ALA A 60 -6.47 -2.92 3.92
C ALA A 60 -6.11 -1.47 3.57
N ALA A 61 -6.44 -0.52 4.44
CA ALA A 61 -6.14 0.90 4.25
C ALA A 61 -4.64 1.19 4.21
N THR A 62 -3.85 0.55 5.09
CA THR A 62 -2.38 0.68 5.04
C THR A 62 -1.81 0.11 3.74
N CYS A 63 -2.30 -1.05 3.30
CA CYS A 63 -1.87 -1.67 2.05
C CYS A 63 -2.19 -0.78 0.83
N LEU A 64 -3.41 -0.23 0.77
CA LEU A 64 -3.82 0.73 -0.25
C LEU A 64 -2.99 2.00 -0.20
N GLY A 65 -2.72 2.54 0.99
CA GLY A 65 -1.91 3.74 1.19
C GLY A 65 -0.46 3.55 0.74
N PHE A 66 0.17 2.42 1.04
CA PHE A 66 1.50 2.11 0.49
C PHE A 66 1.43 1.88 -1.02
N GLY A 67 0.41 1.17 -1.52
CA GLY A 67 0.21 0.92 -2.93
C GLY A 67 0.08 2.20 -3.77
N THR A 68 -0.63 3.21 -3.27
CA THR A 68 -0.74 4.52 -3.94
C THR A 68 0.57 5.28 -3.96
N VAL A 69 1.38 5.23 -2.89
CA VAL A 69 2.72 5.82 -2.87
C VAL A 69 3.63 5.17 -3.91
N PHE A 70 3.65 3.83 -3.98
CA PHE A 70 4.42 3.11 -5.00
C PHE A 70 3.89 3.36 -6.42
N LEU A 71 2.58 3.55 -6.59
CA LEU A 71 1.98 3.93 -7.87
C LEU A 71 2.46 5.32 -8.33
N LEU A 72 2.52 6.30 -7.42
CA LEU A 72 3.03 7.64 -7.71
C LEU A 72 4.50 7.60 -8.12
N LEU A 73 5.32 6.80 -7.42
CA LEU A 73 6.71 6.54 -7.77
C LEU A 73 6.84 5.88 -9.16
N ALA A 74 5.99 4.90 -9.47
CA ALA A 74 5.97 4.22 -10.77
C ALA A 74 5.53 5.16 -11.91
N CYS A 75 4.64 6.12 -11.63
CA CYS A 75 4.21 7.15 -12.59
C CYS A 75 5.31 8.20 -12.86
N GLY A 76 6.38 8.21 -12.07
CA GLY A 76 7.43 9.23 -12.17
C GLY A 76 7.06 10.54 -11.49
N VAL A 77 6.01 10.55 -10.66
CA VAL A 77 5.71 11.66 -9.74
C VAL A 77 6.68 11.55 -8.57
N TYR A 78 7.95 11.85 -8.83
CA TYR A 78 8.90 12.12 -7.77
C TYR A 78 8.45 13.40 -7.07
N LEU A 79 8.27 13.36 -5.75
CA LEU A 79 8.06 14.55 -4.93
C LEU A 79 9.25 15.48 -5.21
N GLY A 80 9.01 16.51 -6.02
CA GLY A 80 10.01 17.49 -6.45
C GLY A 80 10.53 18.36 -5.31
#